data_AF-A0AAV1CZP7-F1
#
_entry.id   AF-A0AAV1CZP7-F1
#
_cell.length_a   1.000
_cell.length_b   1.000
_cell.length_c   1.000
_cell.angle_alpha   90.00
_cell.angle_beta   90.00
_cell.angle_gamma   90.00
#
_symmetry.space_group_name_H-M   'P 1'
#
loop_
_entity.id
_entity.type
_entity.pdbx_description
1 polymer ?
#
loop_
_entity_poly.entity_id
_entity_poly.type
_entity_poly.pdbx_seq_one_letter_code
_entity_poly.pdbx_strand_id
1 'polypeptide(L)'
;MLFFRSNRLFRLGAFLQATVGRNGRPSNRTVVFRGFQQQDGDSTSDKIQINTDSRTSKIEEIKHCPFAEICWYFTDTWEQFRINGKVDIIDSRNPDPVKLQQREKAWVASSVRSRLQYLGPAPGLPSLCDDPPPENSLNPSSGPVDAFCVLVLDPDQVDYLNLKKNERMLFRSTSSSNGEKSWTSDKINP
;
A
#
# COMPACT_ATOMS: atom_id res chain seq x y z
N MET A 1 -4.28 16.30 -7.00
CA MET A 1 -4.93 15.18 -7.72
C MET A 1 -4.47 15.01 -9.19
N LEU A 2 -4.16 16.09 -9.92
CA LEU A 2 -3.72 16.03 -11.33
C LEU A 2 -2.37 15.29 -11.55
N PHE A 3 -1.45 15.30 -10.57
CA PHE A 3 -0.12 14.74 -10.75
C PHE A 3 -0.08 13.20 -10.82
N PHE A 4 -0.80 12.51 -9.93
CA PHE A 4 -0.91 11.04 -9.96
C PHE A 4 -1.75 10.53 -11.13
N ARG A 5 -2.75 11.32 -11.58
CA ARG A 5 -3.67 10.92 -12.67
C ARG A 5 -3.08 11.09 -14.07
N SER A 6 -2.19 12.05 -14.29
CA SER A 6 -1.60 12.31 -15.61
C SER A 6 -0.41 11.41 -15.95
N ASN A 7 0.17 10.70 -14.97
CA ASN A 7 1.38 9.91 -15.19
C ASN A 7 1.03 8.43 -15.48
N ARG A 8 1.13 8.02 -16.76
CA ARG A 8 0.80 6.65 -17.21
C ARG A 8 1.74 5.57 -16.64
N LEU A 9 2.80 5.98 -15.94
CA LEU A 9 3.81 5.11 -15.33
C LEU A 9 3.31 4.32 -14.12
N PHE A 10 2.23 4.75 -13.46
CA PHE A 10 1.70 4.07 -12.27
C PHE A 10 1.00 2.73 -12.56
N ARG A 11 1.01 2.25 -13.81
CA ARG A 11 0.18 1.10 -14.22
C ARG A 11 0.64 -0.25 -13.68
N LEU A 12 1.91 -0.45 -13.37
CA LEU A 12 2.43 -1.66 -12.72
C LEU A 12 3.75 -1.31 -12.03
N GLY A 13 3.84 -1.44 -10.71
CA GLY A 13 5.08 -1.13 -10.01
C GLY A 13 5.14 -1.72 -8.61
N ALA A 14 6.36 -2.06 -8.20
CA ALA A 14 6.68 -2.32 -6.81
C ALA A 14 7.41 -1.10 -6.24
N PHE A 15 7.21 -0.82 -4.96
CA PHE A 15 7.87 0.28 -4.26
C PHE A 15 8.39 -0.19 -2.92
N LEU A 16 9.34 0.54 -2.35
CA LEU A 16 9.84 0.29 -1.01
C LEU A 16 8.89 0.93 0.00
N GLN A 17 8.50 0.20 1.02
CA GLN A 17 7.71 0.69 2.14
C GLN A 17 8.55 0.65 3.41
N ALA A 18 8.82 1.82 3.99
CA ALA A 18 9.47 1.96 5.29
C ALA A 18 8.42 2.06 6.41
N THR A 19 8.68 1.38 7.53
CA THR A 19 7.89 1.41 8.77
C THR A 19 8.83 1.45 9.96
N VAL A 20 8.31 1.74 11.15
CA VAL A 20 9.09 1.81 12.39
C VAL A 20 8.73 0.64 13.31
N GLY A 21 9.73 -0.14 13.71
CA GLY A 21 9.58 -1.21 14.67
C GLY A 21 9.37 -0.72 16.09
N ARG A 22 8.86 -1.61 16.97
CA ARG A 22 8.62 -1.30 18.40
C ARG A 22 9.88 -0.89 19.18
N ASN A 23 11.05 -1.21 18.67
CA ASN A 23 12.35 -0.79 19.21
C ASN A 23 12.82 0.57 18.64
N GLY A 24 11.97 1.29 17.91
CA GLY A 24 12.29 2.55 17.24
C GLY A 24 13.16 2.41 15.99
N ARG A 25 13.52 1.18 15.57
CA ARG A 25 14.37 0.97 14.39
C ARG A 25 13.54 0.93 13.11
N PRO A 26 14.04 1.49 11.99
CA PRO A 26 13.37 1.40 10.72
C PRO A 26 13.42 -0.05 10.20
N SER A 27 12.38 -0.43 9.48
CA SER A 27 12.33 -1.64 8.66
C SER A 27 11.88 -1.25 7.26
N ASN A 28 12.39 -1.93 6.23
CA ASN A 28 12.07 -1.62 4.83
C ASN A 28 11.90 -2.91 4.03
N ARG A 29 11.03 -2.87 3.01
CA ARG A 29 10.76 -3.99 2.10
C ARG A 29 10.06 -3.51 0.84
N THR A 30 10.21 -4.28 -0.23
CA THR A 30 9.44 -4.09 -1.46
C THR A 30 8.00 -4.59 -1.28
N VAL A 31 7.03 -3.80 -1.71
CA VAL A 31 5.61 -4.17 -1.80
C VAL A 31 5.05 -3.77 -3.17
N VAL A 32 3.93 -4.37 -3.56
CA VAL A 32 3.33 -4.15 -4.87
C VAL A 32 2.22 -3.11 -4.77
N PHE A 33 2.23 -2.12 -5.66
CA PHE A 33 1.12 -1.20 -5.83
C PHE A 33 -0.12 -1.95 -6.33
N ARG A 34 -1.23 -1.88 -5.59
CA ARG A 34 -2.51 -2.52 -5.96
C ARG A 34 -3.58 -1.53 -6.39
N GLY A 35 -3.16 -0.34 -6.83
CA GLY A 35 -4.07 0.72 -7.24
C GLY A 35 -4.40 1.68 -6.11
N PHE A 36 -5.22 2.67 -6.45
CA PHE A 36 -5.80 3.59 -5.49
C PHE A 36 -7.11 3.04 -4.91
N GLN A 37 -7.43 3.40 -3.68
CA GLN A 37 -8.72 3.08 -3.07
C GLN A 37 -9.84 3.71 -3.91
N GLN A 38 -10.79 2.89 -4.33
CA GLN A 38 -12.01 3.37 -4.98
C GLN A 38 -12.97 3.91 -3.91
N GLN A 39 -13.57 5.08 -4.16
CA GLN A 39 -14.72 5.56 -3.39
C GLN A 39 -16.00 5.38 -4.21
N ASP A 40 -17.14 5.38 -3.53
CA ASP A 40 -18.44 5.27 -4.18
C ASP A 40 -18.68 6.47 -5.11
N GLY A 41 -19.16 6.19 -6.33
CA GLY A 41 -19.41 7.18 -7.38
C GLY A 41 -18.15 7.74 -8.02
N ASP A 42 -17.59 7.02 -9.01
CA ASP A 42 -16.52 7.37 -9.99
C ASP A 42 -15.35 8.29 -9.55
N SER A 43 -15.17 8.50 -8.24
CA SER A 43 -14.16 9.33 -7.65
C SER A 43 -13.07 8.41 -7.07
N THR A 44 -11.93 8.36 -7.75
CA THR A 44 -10.75 7.66 -7.25
C THR A 44 -10.08 8.49 -6.17
N SER A 45 -9.82 7.90 -4.99
CA SER A 45 -9.07 8.54 -3.90
C SER A 45 -7.57 8.64 -4.25
N ASP A 46 -6.81 9.43 -3.49
CA ASP A 46 -5.34 9.46 -3.50
C ASP A 46 -4.71 8.37 -2.59
N LYS A 47 -5.55 7.64 -1.84
CA LYS A 47 -5.14 6.56 -0.95
C LYS A 47 -4.59 5.36 -1.71
N ILE A 48 -3.43 4.86 -1.31
CA ILE A 48 -2.72 3.77 -1.98
C ILE A 48 -3.05 2.43 -1.31
N GLN A 49 -3.43 1.44 -2.12
CA GLN A 49 -3.72 0.10 -1.64
C GLN A 49 -2.52 -0.85 -1.78
N ILE A 50 -2.28 -1.66 -0.75
CA ILE A 50 -1.28 -2.73 -0.71
C ILE A 50 -1.93 -3.98 -0.12
N ASN A 51 -1.74 -5.13 -0.75
CA ASN A 51 -2.17 -6.41 -0.17
C ASN A 51 -1.00 -7.03 0.61
N THR A 52 -1.26 -7.55 1.81
CA THR A 52 -0.22 -8.15 2.65
C THR A 52 -0.77 -9.26 3.53
N ASP A 53 0.14 -10.02 4.14
CA ASP A 53 -0.21 -11.10 5.07
C ASP A 53 -0.28 -10.54 6.51
N SER A 54 -1.42 -10.75 7.18
CA SER A 54 -1.71 -10.27 8.54
C SER A 54 -0.74 -10.80 9.60
N ARG A 55 -0.01 -11.88 9.28
CA ARG A 55 0.96 -12.55 10.17
C ARG A 55 2.38 -11.97 10.07
N THR A 56 2.62 -11.01 9.18
CA THR A 56 3.96 -10.42 9.00
C THR A 56 4.30 -9.37 10.05
N SER A 57 5.60 -9.17 10.35
CA SER A 57 6.07 -8.19 11.33
C SER A 57 5.54 -6.77 11.08
N LYS A 58 5.45 -6.36 9.80
CA LYS A 58 5.01 -5.01 9.41
C LYS A 58 3.61 -4.67 9.95
N ILE A 59 2.76 -5.66 10.19
CA ILE A 59 1.43 -5.44 10.76
C ILE A 59 1.55 -4.95 12.20
N GLU A 60 2.41 -5.60 12.99
CA GLU A 60 2.67 -5.19 14.37
C GLU A 60 3.45 -3.87 14.47
N GLU A 61 4.30 -3.59 13.47
CA GLU A 61 4.98 -2.29 13.31
C GLU A 61 3.95 -1.18 13.04
N ILE A 62 3.02 -1.38 12.10
CA ILE A 62 1.98 -0.38 11.74
C ILE A 62 0.97 -0.20 12.88
N LYS A 63 0.59 -1.27 13.59
CA LYS A 63 -0.24 -1.15 14.81
C LYS A 63 0.43 -0.31 15.89
N HIS A 64 1.76 -0.39 16.00
CA HIS A 64 2.53 0.39 16.96
C HIS A 64 2.73 1.85 16.52
N CYS A 65 3.11 2.06 15.25
CA CYS A 65 3.30 3.36 14.64
C CYS A 65 2.59 3.37 13.28
N PRO A 66 1.40 4.00 13.16
CA PRO A 66 0.55 3.89 11.98
C PRO A 66 1.03 4.78 10.82
N PHE A 67 2.31 5.11 10.76
CA PHE A 67 2.90 5.94 9.73
C PHE A 67 3.90 5.11 8.93
N ALA A 68 3.89 5.33 7.62
CA ALA A 68 4.84 4.71 6.71
C ALA A 68 5.28 5.73 5.66
N GLU A 69 6.44 5.47 5.06
CA GLU A 69 6.89 6.20 3.88
C GLU A 69 7.11 5.21 2.74
N ILE A 70 6.50 5.50 1.60
CA ILE A 70 6.74 4.80 0.34
C ILE A 70 7.85 5.55 -0.40
N CYS A 71 8.87 4.83 -0.87
CA CYS A 71 9.82 5.32 -1.85
C CYS A 71 9.61 4.58 -3.17
N TRP A 72 9.21 5.34 -4.19
CA TRP A 72 8.92 4.82 -5.52
C TRP A 72 9.80 5.51 -6.55
N TYR A 73 10.73 4.75 -7.12
CA TYR A 73 11.65 5.25 -8.14
C TYR A 73 11.33 4.65 -9.51
N PHE A 74 11.32 5.50 -10.54
CA PHE A 74 11.09 5.13 -11.93
C PHE A 74 12.40 5.28 -12.71
N THR A 75 13.03 4.15 -13.04
CA THR A 75 14.34 4.11 -13.71
C THR A 75 14.33 4.72 -15.10
N ASP A 76 13.22 4.65 -15.81
CA ASP A 76 13.13 5.11 -17.19
C ASP A 76 13.02 6.64 -17.27
N THR A 77 12.28 7.25 -16.33
CA THR A 77 12.05 8.69 -16.28
C THR A 77 12.95 9.43 -15.30
N TRP A 78 13.65 8.70 -14.43
CA TRP A 78 14.52 9.21 -13.36
C TRP A 78 13.74 10.07 -12.37
N GLU A 79 12.54 9.61 -12.06
CA GLU A 79 11.61 10.26 -11.14
C GLU A 79 11.53 9.46 -9.84
N GLN A 80 11.50 10.15 -8.72
CA GLN A 80 11.29 9.57 -7.40
C GLN A 80 10.08 10.23 -6.74
N PHE A 81 9.27 9.40 -6.09
CA PHE A 81 8.17 9.83 -5.24
C PHE A 81 8.41 9.26 -3.84
N ARG A 82 8.63 10.15 -2.87
CA ARG A 82 8.60 9.80 -1.44
C ARG A 82 7.25 10.21 -0.89
N ILE A 83 6.43 9.23 -0.54
CA ILE A 83 5.02 9.42 -0.16
C ILE A 83 4.89 9.05 1.31
N ASN A 84 4.72 10.05 2.16
CA ASN A 84 4.52 9.88 3.59
C ASN A 84 3.01 9.87 3.89
N GLY A 85 2.59 9.05 4.84
CA GLY A 85 1.20 9.06 5.26
C GLY A 85 0.86 8.05 6.34
N LYS A 86 -0.38 8.17 6.82
CA LYS A 86 -0.96 7.22 7.78
C LYS A 86 -1.42 5.95 7.05
N VAL A 87 -1.22 4.80 7.67
CA VAL A 87 -1.63 3.50 7.14
C VAL A 87 -2.77 2.93 7.98
N ASP A 88 -3.86 2.59 7.31
CA ASP A 88 -4.98 1.84 7.87
C ASP A 88 -4.84 0.34 7.57
N ILE A 89 -5.23 -0.51 8.53
CA ILE A 89 -5.16 -1.97 8.43
C ILE A 89 -6.58 -2.53 8.32
N ILE A 90 -6.82 -3.27 7.25
CA ILE A 90 -8.09 -3.96 7.00
C ILE A 90 -7.83 -5.48 7.01
N ASP A 91 -7.95 -6.08 8.19
CA ASP A 91 -7.87 -7.53 8.39
C ASP A 91 -9.26 -8.19 8.47
N SER A 92 -9.32 -9.49 8.76
CA SER A 92 -10.60 -10.21 8.87
C SER A 92 -11.45 -9.84 10.08
N ARG A 93 -10.89 -9.10 11.04
CA ARG A 93 -11.57 -8.70 12.30
C ARG A 93 -12.01 -7.24 12.28
N ASN A 94 -11.84 -6.54 11.16
CA ASN A 94 -12.23 -5.15 11.04
C ASN A 94 -13.76 -5.01 11.23
N PRO A 95 -14.24 -4.16 12.17
CA PRO A 95 -15.68 -4.05 12.46
C PRO A 95 -16.45 -3.26 11.39
N ASP A 96 -15.76 -2.54 10.50
CA ASP A 96 -16.39 -1.70 9.49
C ASP A 96 -16.78 -2.52 8.25
N PRO A 97 -18.08 -2.68 7.95
CA PRO A 97 -18.54 -3.48 6.81
C PRO A 97 -18.09 -2.91 5.46
N VAL A 98 -17.88 -1.60 5.35
CA VAL A 98 -17.39 -0.98 4.11
C VAL A 98 -15.95 -1.39 3.85
N LYS A 99 -15.12 -1.42 4.91
CA LYS A 99 -13.73 -1.89 4.81
C LYS A 99 -13.67 -3.39 4.52
N LEU A 100 -14.54 -4.20 5.13
CA LEU A 100 -14.63 -5.63 4.80
C LEU A 100 -14.99 -5.85 3.33
N GLN A 101 -15.93 -5.09 2.77
CA GLN A 101 -16.26 -5.14 1.35
C GLN A 101 -15.06 -4.73 0.48
N GLN A 102 -14.29 -3.73 0.88
CA GLN A 102 -13.05 -3.37 0.18
C GLN A 102 -12.04 -4.53 0.18
N ARG A 103 -11.87 -5.22 1.32
CA ARG A 103 -11.01 -6.39 1.43
C ARG A 103 -11.46 -7.52 0.51
N GLU A 104 -12.76 -7.76 0.40
CA GLU A 104 -13.33 -8.72 -0.56
C GLU A 104 -13.04 -8.33 -2.01
N LYS A 105 -13.28 -7.07 -2.39
CA LYS A 105 -12.97 -6.55 -3.73
C LYS A 105 -11.48 -6.73 -4.06
N ALA A 106 -10.59 -6.43 -3.12
CA ALA A 106 -9.15 -6.60 -3.28
C ALA A 106 -8.72 -8.07 -3.45
N TRP A 107 -9.39 -8.98 -2.76
CA TRP A 107 -9.18 -10.43 -2.89
C TRP A 107 -9.63 -10.94 -4.26
N VAL A 108 -10.84 -10.59 -4.69
CA VAL A 108 -11.38 -10.98 -5.99
C VAL A 108 -10.54 -10.44 -7.15
N ALA A 109 -10.03 -9.21 -7.01
CA ALA A 109 -9.12 -8.60 -7.99
C ALA A 109 -7.73 -9.26 -8.04
N SER A 110 -7.36 -10.08 -7.04
CA SER A 110 -6.07 -10.77 -6.99
C SER A 110 -6.11 -12.09 -7.78
N SER A 111 -5.04 -12.36 -8.54
CA SER A 111 -4.90 -13.64 -9.25
C SER A 111 -4.92 -14.83 -8.28
N VAL A 112 -5.39 -16.00 -8.73
CA VAL A 112 -5.39 -17.24 -7.94
C VAL A 112 -4.00 -17.53 -7.36
N ARG A 113 -2.95 -17.38 -8.19
CA ARG A 113 -1.55 -17.52 -7.75
C ARG A 113 -1.17 -16.59 -6.60
N SER A 114 -1.61 -15.33 -6.63
CA SER A 114 -1.36 -14.39 -5.52
C SER A 114 -2.15 -14.78 -4.27
N ARG A 115 -3.36 -15.31 -4.43
CA ARG A 115 -4.23 -15.74 -3.32
C ARG A 115 -3.68 -16.97 -2.59
N LEU A 116 -3.08 -17.92 -3.31
CA LEU A 116 -2.46 -19.12 -2.74
C LEU A 116 -1.34 -18.80 -1.73
N GLN A 117 -0.65 -17.67 -1.89
CA GLN A 117 0.43 -17.26 -0.97
C GLN A 117 -0.06 -17.07 0.47
N TYR A 118 -1.33 -16.73 0.67
CA TYR A 118 -1.92 -16.51 2.01
C TYR A 118 -2.35 -17.81 2.70
N LEU A 119 -2.37 -18.95 2.00
CA LEU A 119 -2.64 -20.26 2.59
C LEU A 119 -1.40 -20.94 3.17
N GLY A 120 -0.21 -20.47 2.80
CA GLY A 120 1.05 -21.05 3.25
C GLY A 120 1.31 -20.89 4.75
N PRO A 121 2.39 -21.52 5.26
CA PRO A 121 2.82 -21.34 6.64
C PRO A 121 3.09 -19.87 6.97
N ALA A 122 3.10 -19.54 8.27
CA ALA A 122 3.29 -18.16 8.69
C ALA A 122 4.65 -17.61 8.22
N PRO A 123 4.67 -16.42 7.58
CA PRO A 123 5.88 -15.84 7.04
C PRO A 123 6.89 -15.51 8.16
N GLY A 124 8.17 -15.72 7.88
CA GLY A 124 9.26 -15.45 8.83
C GLY A 124 9.57 -16.59 9.80
N LEU A 125 8.85 -17.72 9.73
CA LEU A 125 9.21 -18.94 10.43
C LEU A 125 10.15 -19.83 9.60
N PRO A 126 10.94 -20.72 10.22
CA PRO A 126 11.76 -21.69 9.50
C PRO A 126 10.90 -22.58 8.58
N SER A 127 11.38 -22.83 7.36
CA SER A 127 10.77 -23.82 6.47
C SER A 127 11.06 -25.22 7.02
N LEU A 128 10.02 -25.96 7.38
CA LEU A 128 10.12 -27.36 7.79
C LEU A 128 9.73 -28.33 6.67
N CYS A 129 9.19 -27.82 5.56
CA CYS A 129 8.77 -28.57 4.38
C CYS A 129 8.73 -27.61 3.19
N ASP A 130 9.30 -28.03 2.04
CA ASP A 130 9.44 -27.17 0.86
C ASP A 130 8.29 -27.32 -0.15
N ASP A 131 7.28 -28.13 0.15
CA ASP A 131 6.18 -28.37 -0.77
C ASP A 131 5.22 -27.17 -0.81
N PRO A 132 5.04 -26.51 -1.98
CA PRO A 132 4.05 -25.46 -2.11
C PRO A 132 2.63 -26.04 -1.94
N PRO A 133 1.68 -25.25 -1.39
CA PRO A 133 0.30 -25.70 -1.32
C PRO A 133 -0.22 -25.99 -2.74
N PRO A 134 -0.91 -27.12 -2.96
CA PRO A 134 -1.38 -27.52 -4.29
C PRO A 134 -2.35 -26.46 -4.85
N GLU A 135 -2.26 -26.15 -6.15
CA GLU A 135 -3.07 -25.08 -6.77
C GLU A 135 -4.59 -25.29 -6.62
N ASN A 136 -5.02 -26.54 -6.46
CA ASN A 136 -6.43 -26.90 -6.25
C ASN A 136 -6.95 -26.62 -4.83
N SER A 137 -6.12 -26.08 -3.94
CA SER A 137 -6.48 -25.80 -2.53
C SER A 137 -7.41 -24.60 -2.35
N LEU A 138 -7.58 -23.75 -3.38
CA LEU A 138 -8.49 -22.61 -3.35
C LEU A 138 -9.63 -22.77 -4.35
N ASN A 139 -10.87 -22.58 -3.87
CA ASN A 139 -11.99 -22.28 -4.73
C ASN A 139 -11.88 -20.81 -5.19
N PRO A 140 -11.78 -20.49 -6.49
CA PRO A 140 -11.67 -19.11 -6.96
C PRO A 140 -12.80 -18.18 -6.51
N SER A 141 -13.96 -18.73 -6.16
CA SER A 141 -15.13 -18.02 -5.67
C SER A 141 -15.17 -17.88 -4.14
N SER A 142 -14.22 -18.45 -3.40
CA SER A 142 -14.19 -18.29 -1.94
C SER A 142 -13.77 -16.88 -1.56
N GLY A 143 -14.32 -16.39 -0.45
CA GLY A 143 -13.92 -15.12 0.15
C GLY A 143 -12.47 -15.10 0.65
N PRO A 144 -11.99 -13.93 1.09
CA PRO A 144 -10.65 -13.75 1.62
C PRO A 144 -10.37 -14.51 2.92
N VAL A 145 -9.30 -15.31 2.92
CA VAL A 145 -8.79 -16.05 4.09
C VAL A 145 -8.25 -15.11 5.18
N ASP A 146 -8.27 -15.50 6.46
CA ASP A 146 -7.84 -14.64 7.59
C ASP A 146 -6.46 -13.99 7.44
N ALA A 147 -5.52 -14.71 6.84
CA ALA A 147 -4.18 -14.20 6.57
C ALA A 147 -4.16 -13.03 5.57
N PHE A 148 -5.17 -12.90 4.70
CA PHE A 148 -5.25 -11.81 3.74
C PHE A 148 -5.63 -10.50 4.41
N CYS A 149 -4.77 -9.49 4.28
CA CYS A 149 -4.93 -8.15 4.83
C CYS A 149 -4.75 -7.11 3.73
N VAL A 150 -5.51 -6.02 3.81
CA VAL A 150 -5.32 -4.84 2.96
C VAL A 150 -4.76 -3.71 3.82
N LEU A 151 -3.69 -3.07 3.35
CA LEU A 151 -3.18 -1.82 3.90
C LEU A 151 -3.60 -0.68 2.97
N VAL A 152 -4.06 0.42 3.56
CA VAL A 152 -4.42 1.64 2.84
C VAL A 152 -3.58 2.79 3.38
N LEU A 153 -2.65 3.29 2.58
CA LEU A 153 -1.87 4.48 2.91
C LEU A 153 -2.62 5.74 2.47
N ASP A 154 -2.90 6.64 3.40
CA ASP A 154 -3.48 7.96 3.17
C ASP A 154 -2.35 9.00 3.15
N PRO A 155 -1.92 9.48 1.97
CA PRO A 155 -0.72 10.28 1.84
C PRO A 155 -0.94 11.70 2.37
N ASP A 156 -0.14 12.19 3.30
CA ASP A 156 -0.23 13.59 3.77
C ASP A 156 0.88 14.49 3.20
N GLN A 157 1.96 13.89 2.71
CA GLN A 157 3.07 14.59 2.08
C GLN A 157 3.64 13.76 0.92
N VAL A 158 3.98 14.43 -0.19
CA VAL A 158 4.67 13.81 -1.32
C VAL A 158 5.87 14.68 -1.69
N ASP A 159 7.06 14.11 -1.66
CA ASP A 159 8.29 14.72 -2.12
C ASP A 159 8.67 14.08 -3.46
N TYR A 160 8.52 14.86 -4.53
CA TYR A 160 8.80 14.46 -5.90
C TYR A 160 10.14 15.02 -6.34
N LEU A 161 11.00 14.15 -6.88
CA LEU A 161 12.30 14.49 -7.43
C LEU A 161 12.40 14.01 -8.88
N ASN A 162 12.81 14.89 -9.79
CA ASN A 162 13.14 14.57 -11.17
C ASN A 162 14.64 14.84 -11.41
N LEU A 163 15.42 13.77 -11.53
CA LEU A 163 16.87 13.89 -11.70
C LEU A 163 17.27 14.37 -13.11
N LYS A 164 16.47 14.08 -14.14
CA LYS A 164 16.76 14.54 -15.52
C LYS A 164 16.63 16.05 -15.65
N LYS A 165 15.63 16.63 -14.99
CA LYS A 165 15.35 18.07 -15.04
C LYS A 165 15.98 18.85 -13.87
N ASN A 166 16.53 18.14 -12.89
CA ASN A 166 17.02 18.70 -11.63
C ASN A 166 15.93 19.54 -10.92
N GLU A 167 14.72 18.96 -10.82
CA GLU A 167 13.56 19.61 -10.20
C GLU A 167 13.07 18.82 -9.01
N ARG A 168 12.66 19.53 -7.94
CA ARG A 168 12.05 18.92 -6.77
C ARG A 168 10.82 19.72 -6.34
N MET A 169 9.73 19.00 -6.06
CA MET A 169 8.45 19.57 -5.66
C MET A 169 8.00 18.88 -4.38
N LEU A 170 7.62 19.67 -3.38
CA LEU A 170 7.05 19.17 -2.15
C LEU A 170 5.55 19.48 -2.13
N PHE A 171 4.75 18.44 -2.00
CA PHE A 171 3.31 18.53 -1.85
C PHE A 171 2.93 18.22 -0.41
N ARG A 172 2.04 19.02 0.17
CA ARG A 172 1.49 18.78 1.52
C ARG A 172 -0.01 18.86 1.48
N SER A 173 -0.66 17.94 2.18
CA SER A 173 -2.11 17.97 2.34
C SER A 173 -2.49 18.67 3.63
N THR A 174 -3.60 19.39 3.60
CA THR A 174 -4.27 19.90 4.80
C THR A 174 -5.72 19.46 4.77
N SER A 175 -6.25 19.08 5.94
CA SER A 175 -7.65 18.72 6.10
C SER A 175 -8.43 19.91 6.64
N SER A 176 -9.52 20.26 5.97
CA SER A 176 -10.47 21.24 6.48
C SER A 176 -11.30 20.65 7.64
N SER A 177 -12.01 21.52 8.37
CA SER A 177 -12.94 21.12 9.45
C SER A 177 -14.04 20.16 8.98
N ASN A 178 -14.37 20.20 7.69
CA ASN A 178 -15.35 19.38 6.98
C ASN A 178 -14.74 18.08 6.40
N GLY A 179 -13.47 17.79 6.70
CA GLY A 179 -12.79 16.56 6.26
C GLY A 179 -12.35 16.56 4.80
N GLU A 180 -12.49 17.69 4.10
CA GLU A 180 -12.03 17.84 2.73
C GLU A 180 -10.51 18.04 2.71
N LYS A 181 -9.83 17.22 1.90
CA LYS A 181 -8.38 17.23 1.80
C LYS A 181 -7.96 18.14 0.65
N SER A 182 -7.24 19.20 0.97
CA SER A 182 -6.66 20.13 -0.01
C SER A 182 -5.14 19.93 -0.08
N TRP A 183 -4.55 20.18 -1.25
CA TRP A 183 -3.12 19.99 -1.48
C TRP A 183 -2.47 21.33 -1.86
N THR A 184 -1.34 21.64 -1.24
CA THR A 184 -0.44 22.72 -1.67
C THR A 184 0.84 22.13 -2.25
N SER A 185 1.58 22.93 -3.04
CA SER A 185 2.84 22.50 -3.66
C SER A 185 3.87 23.62 -3.68
N ASP A 186 5.09 23.31 -3.28
CA ASP A 186 6.24 24.22 -3.28
C ASP A 186 7.37 23.64 -4.12
N LYS A 187 8.01 24.44 -4.97
CA LYS A 187 9.27 24.07 -5.62
C LYS A 187 10.40 24.25 -4.61
N ILE A 188 11.19 23.22 -4.37
CA ILE A 188 12.30 23.22 -3.41
C ILE A 188 13.61 22.89 -4.11
N ASN A 189 14.74 23.19 -3.47
CA ASN A 189 16.04 22.81 -4.00
C ASN A 189 16.14 21.27 -4.05
N PRO A 190 16.71 20.70 -5.14
CA PRO A 190 16.97 19.28 -5.26
C PRO A 190 17.70 18.68 -4.05
#